data_AF-A0A6H5G5E8-F1
#
_entry.id   AF-A0A6H5G5E8-F1
#
_cell.length_a   1.000
_cell.length_b   1.000
_cell.length_c   1.000
_cell.angle_alpha   90.00
_cell.angle_beta   90.00
_cell.angle_gamma   90.00
#
_symmetry.space_group_name_H-M   'P 1'
#
loop_
_entity.id
_entity.type
_entity.pdbx_description
1 polymer ?
#
loop_
_entity_poly.entity_id
_entity_poly.type
_entity_poly.pdbx_seq_one_letter_code
_entity_poly.pdbx_strand_id
1 'polypeptide(L)'
;MPKPMLDSLFFQTRIILNKADQVKPEELMRVQGTLIWNISPLMSSTEPPVMYSTSLWSLPYESGAPARLLHAQECSFLKDLREAIDKRVENKIASARRFA
;
A
#
# COMPACT_ATOMS: atom_id res chain seq x y z
N MET A 1 26.54 -23.97 14.69
CA MET A 1 26.25 -22.52 14.53
C MET A 1 25.00 -22.37 13.69
N PRO A 2 23.91 -21.78 14.19
CA PRO A 2 22.75 -21.53 13.33
C PRO A 2 23.06 -20.32 12.44
N LYS A 3 22.77 -20.46 11.13
CA LYS A 3 22.76 -19.34 10.17
C LYS A 3 21.89 -18.22 10.75
N PRO A 4 22.24 -16.92 10.59
CA PRO A 4 21.24 -15.89 10.76
C PRO A 4 20.15 -16.19 9.73
N MET A 5 18.99 -16.57 10.25
CA MET A 5 17.73 -16.47 9.55
C MET A 5 17.71 -15.05 9.01
N LEU A 6 17.93 -14.91 7.70
CA LEU A 6 17.45 -13.75 6.99
C LEU A 6 15.95 -13.80 7.27
N ASP A 7 15.52 -13.07 8.30
CA ASP A 7 14.14 -12.68 8.46
C ASP A 7 13.74 -12.26 7.07
N SER A 8 12.93 -13.10 6.43
CA SER A 8 12.22 -12.74 5.23
C SER A 8 11.63 -11.40 5.57
N LEU A 9 12.17 -10.31 5.01
CA LEU A 9 11.66 -8.99 5.31
C LEU A 9 10.20 -9.08 4.89
N PHE A 10 9.29 -9.18 5.86
CA PHE A 10 7.88 -9.37 5.60
C PHE A 10 7.44 -8.03 5.03
N PHE A 11 7.58 -7.88 3.73
CA PHE A 11 7.13 -6.71 3.02
C PHE A 11 5.61 -6.76 3.07
N GLN A 12 5.03 -6.00 3.99
CA GLN A 12 3.60 -5.80 4.03
C GLN A 12 3.15 -5.23 2.69
N THR A 13 2.29 -5.98 1.99
CA THR A 13 1.80 -5.59 0.67
C THR A 13 0.93 -4.34 0.78
N ARG A 14 1.17 -3.38 -0.12
CA ARG A 14 0.34 -2.17 -0.25
C ARG A 14 -0.45 -2.25 -1.55
N ILE A 15 -1.75 -2.01 -1.47
CA ILE A 15 -2.68 -2.08 -2.59
C ILE A 15 -3.31 -0.71 -2.79
N ILE A 16 -3.31 -0.23 -4.03
CA ILE A 16 -3.93 1.03 -4.40
C ILE A 16 -5.16 0.73 -5.25
N LEU A 17 -6.33 1.08 -4.75
CA LEU A 17 -7.55 1.09 -5.53
C LEU A 17 -7.68 2.47 -6.17
N ASN A 18 -7.24 2.56 -7.42
CA ASN A 18 -7.31 3.80 -8.19
C ASN A 18 -8.71 4.00 -8.81
N LYS A 19 -9.03 5.25 -9.19
CA LYS A 19 -10.34 5.68 -9.72
C LYS A 19 -11.49 5.44 -8.75
N ALA A 20 -11.21 5.51 -7.45
CA ALA A 20 -12.20 5.29 -6.40
C ALA A 20 -13.31 6.37 -6.36
N ASP A 21 -13.12 7.49 -7.07
CA ASP A 21 -14.15 8.50 -7.30
C ASP A 21 -15.23 8.06 -8.31
N GLN A 22 -14.93 7.12 -9.20
CA GLN A 22 -15.88 6.61 -10.20
C GLN A 22 -16.83 5.54 -9.66
N VAL A 23 -16.67 5.15 -8.39
CA VAL A 23 -17.37 4.02 -7.78
C VAL A 23 -18.08 4.50 -6.52
N LYS A 24 -19.30 4.02 -6.30
CA LYS A 24 -20.04 4.38 -5.08
C LYS A 24 -19.34 3.83 -3.84
N PRO A 25 -19.40 4.51 -2.69
CA PRO A 25 -18.74 4.03 -1.46
C PRO A 25 -19.07 2.58 -1.09
N GLU A 26 -20.33 2.17 -1.20
CA GLU A 26 -20.77 0.80 -0.91
C GLU A 26 -20.23 -0.23 -1.90
N GLU A 27 -20.06 0.13 -3.18
CA GLU A 27 -19.46 -0.72 -4.20
C GLU A 27 -17.96 -0.83 -3.97
N LEU A 28 -17.30 0.28 -3.63
CA LEU A 28 -15.87 0.30 -3.30
C LEU A 28 -15.56 -0.63 -2.13
N MET A 29 -16.37 -0.61 -1.06
CA MET A 29 -16.22 -1.55 0.06
C MET A 29 -16.38 -3.02 -0.36
N ARG A 30 -17.30 -3.33 -1.29
CA ARG A 30 -17.44 -4.69 -1.84
C ARG A 30 -16.21 -5.08 -2.65
N VAL A 31 -15.70 -4.19 -3.50
CA VAL A 31 -14.48 -4.40 -4.29
C VAL A 31 -13.29 -4.69 -3.37
N GLN A 32 -13.11 -3.92 -2.29
CA GLN A 32 -12.06 -4.16 -1.30
C GLN A 32 -12.16 -5.56 -0.68
N GLY A 33 -13.36 -5.96 -0.22
CA GLY A 33 -13.59 -7.26 0.39
C GLY A 33 -13.34 -8.41 -0.59
N THR A 34 -13.88 -8.31 -1.81
CA THR A 34 -13.68 -9.32 -2.86
C THR A 34 -12.22 -9.44 -3.24
N LEU A 35 -11.49 -8.32 -3.34
CA LEU A 35 -10.07 -8.35 -3.66
C LEU A 35 -9.27 -9.08 -2.58
N ILE A 36 -9.46 -8.71 -1.31
CA ILE A 36 -8.77 -9.36 -0.18
C ILE A 36 -9.07 -10.87 -0.17
N TRP A 37 -10.34 -11.24 -0.33
CA TRP A 37 -10.74 -12.64 -0.37
C TRP A 37 -10.01 -13.42 -1.47
N ASN A 38 -10.00 -12.88 -2.68
CA ASN A 38 -9.40 -13.54 -3.85
C ASN A 38 -7.88 -13.69 -3.74
N ILE A 39 -7.18 -12.73 -3.14
CA ILE A 39 -5.71 -12.77 -3.00
C ILE A 39 -5.26 -13.48 -1.72
N SER A 40 -6.15 -13.70 -0.75
CA SER A 40 -5.80 -14.30 0.55
C SER A 40 -5.01 -15.62 0.44
N PRO A 41 -5.29 -16.55 -0.50
CA PRO A 41 -4.51 -17.79 -0.61
C PRO A 41 -3.10 -17.58 -1.18
N LEU A 42 -2.85 -16.44 -1.83
CA LEU A 42 -1.57 -16.08 -2.44
C LEU A 42 -0.67 -15.28 -1.49
N MET A 43 -1.21 -14.79 -0.37
CA MET A 43 -0.44 -13.99 0.59
C MET A 43 0.40 -14.89 1.49
N SER A 44 1.71 -14.68 1.47
CA SER A 44 2.67 -15.39 2.34
C SER A 44 2.78 -14.77 3.74
N SER A 45 2.32 -13.52 3.90
CA SER A 45 2.32 -12.79 5.16
C SER A 45 1.00 -12.99 5.90
N THR A 46 1.07 -13.10 7.23
CA THR A 46 -0.09 -13.10 8.12
C THR A 46 -0.66 -11.71 8.33
N GLU A 47 0.10 -10.65 8.03
CA GLU A 47 -0.39 -9.29 8.11
C GLU A 47 -1.26 -8.93 6.90
N PRO A 48 -2.44 -8.33 7.12
CA PRO A 48 -3.29 -7.90 6.02
C PRO A 48 -2.59 -6.83 5.18
N PRO A 49 -2.92 -6.73 3.89
CA PRO A 49 -2.38 -5.69 3.05
C PRO A 49 -2.91 -4.33 3.50
N VAL A 50 -2.08 -3.30 3.40
CA VAL A 50 -2.54 -1.91 3.56
C VAL A 50 -3.20 -1.49 2.26
N MET A 51 -4.40 -0.93 2.34
CA MET A 51 -5.16 -0.54 1.15
C MET A 51 -5.47 0.96 1.16
N TYR A 52 -5.26 1.59 0.01
CA TYR A 52 -5.55 3.01 -0.22
C TYR A 52 -6.60 3.16 -1.32
N SER A 53 -7.69 3.86 -1.04
CA SER A 53 -8.67 4.26 -2.06
C SER A 53 -8.34 5.66 -2.55
N THR A 54 -7.94 5.78 -3.82
CA THR A 54 -7.39 7.02 -4.39
C THR A 54 -7.97 7.29 -5.77
N SER A 55 -7.80 8.52 -6.26
CA SER A 55 -8.00 8.85 -7.67
C SER A 55 -6.82 9.65 -8.18
N LEU A 56 -5.80 8.92 -8.67
CA LEU A 56 -4.49 9.45 -9.04
C LEU A 56 -4.47 9.85 -10.52
N TRP A 57 -5.19 10.92 -10.83
CA TRP A 57 -5.25 11.52 -12.15
C TRP A 57 -5.46 13.03 -12.06
N SER A 58 -5.20 13.75 -13.15
CA SER A 58 -5.25 15.22 -13.17
C SER A 58 -6.67 15.79 -13.31
N LEU A 59 -7.71 14.97 -13.26
CA LEU A 59 -9.09 15.40 -13.39
C LEU A 59 -9.70 15.69 -12.01
N PRO A 60 -10.68 16.61 -11.92
CA PRO A 60 -11.48 16.76 -10.71
C PRO A 60 -12.17 15.45 -10.32
N TYR A 61 -12.42 15.24 -9.03
CA TYR A 61 -13.23 14.10 -8.60
C TYR A 61 -14.64 14.17 -9.19
N GLU A 62 -15.19 13.00 -9.49
CA GLU A 62 -16.59 12.87 -9.89
C GLU A 62 -17.56 13.47 -8.86
N SER A 63 -18.68 13.98 -9.36
CA SER A 63 -19.71 14.58 -8.51
C SER A 63 -20.27 13.56 -7.52
N GLY A 64 -20.27 13.90 -6.23
CA GLY A 64 -20.72 13.02 -5.15
C GLY A 64 -19.65 12.07 -4.62
N ALA A 65 -18.43 12.08 -5.18
CA ALA A 65 -17.31 11.34 -4.63
C ALA A 65 -16.95 11.84 -3.22
N PRO A 66 -16.47 10.96 -2.32
CA PRO A 66 -16.06 11.33 -0.98
C PRO A 66 -14.68 12.04 -1.00
N ALA A 67 -14.63 13.23 -1.57
CA ALA A 67 -13.41 13.99 -1.87
C ALA A 67 -12.43 14.11 -0.68
N ARG A 68 -12.95 14.41 0.51
CA ARG A 68 -12.14 14.52 1.73
C ARG A 68 -11.45 13.21 2.09
N LEU A 69 -12.17 12.08 1.96
CA LEU A 69 -11.63 10.76 2.23
C LEU A 69 -10.56 10.39 1.19
N LEU A 70 -10.86 10.57 -0.10
CA LEU A 70 -9.93 10.25 -1.18
C LEU A 70 -8.63 11.06 -1.07
N HIS A 71 -8.73 12.35 -0.77
CA HIS A 71 -7.55 13.19 -0.57
C HIS A 71 -6.73 12.79 0.66
N ALA A 72 -7.38 12.41 1.76
CA ALA A 72 -6.68 11.92 2.95
C ALA A 72 -5.97 10.57 2.68
N GLN A 73 -6.60 9.69 1.92
CA GLN A 73 -6.04 8.40 1.48
C GLN A 73 -4.84 8.61 0.56
N GLU A 74 -4.92 9.55 -0.39
CA GLU A 74 -3.80 9.93 -1.25
C GLU A 74 -2.62 10.48 -0.43
N CYS A 75 -2.87 11.42 0.49
CA CYS A 75 -1.83 11.96 1.37
C CYS A 75 -1.16 10.85 2.20
N SER A 76 -1.96 9.91 2.72
CA SER A 76 -1.46 8.77 3.49
C SER A 76 -0.59 7.86 2.62
N PHE A 77 -1.03 7.54 1.42
CA PHE A 77 -0.26 6.77 0.44
C PHE A 77 1.07 7.46 0.10
N LEU A 78 1.07 8.76 -0.19
CA LEU A 78 2.28 9.50 -0.57
C LEU A 78 3.28 9.57 0.59
N LYS A 79 2.80 9.76 1.82
CA LYS A 79 3.64 9.70 3.03
C LYS A 79 4.28 8.32 3.16
N ASP A 80 3.47 7.28 3.00
CA ASP A 80 3.90 5.90 3.16
C ASP A 80 4.89 5.48 2.07
N LEU A 81 4.70 5.96 0.83
CA LEU A 81 5.63 5.78 -0.29
C LEU A 81 6.99 6.45 0.00
N ARG A 82 6.98 7.69 0.50
CA ARG A 82 8.21 8.39 0.88
C ARG A 82 8.98 7.61 1.94
N GLU A 83 8.31 7.19 3.01
CA GLU A 83 8.95 6.41 4.09
C GLU A 83 9.53 5.09 3.59
N ALA A 84 8.88 4.42 2.63
CA ALA A 84 9.40 3.19 2.03
C ALA A 84 10.68 3.44 1.22
N ILE A 85 10.76 4.55 0.48
CA ILE A 85 11.95 4.96 -0.26
C ILE A 85 13.09 5.29 0.71
N ASP A 86 12.82 6.07 1.75
CA ASP A 86 13.83 6.45 2.74
C ASP A 86 14.43 5.22 3.42
N LYS A 87 13.58 4.30 3.91
CA LYS A 87 14.01 3.02 4.48
C LYS A 87 14.84 2.18 3.51
N ARG A 88 14.48 2.16 2.21
CA ARG A 88 15.23 1.43 1.18
C ARG A 88 16.65 2.00 1.02
N VAL A 89 16.79 3.32 1.05
CA VAL A 89 18.09 4.01 0.96
C VAL A 89 18.94 3.72 2.19
N GLU A 90 18.38 3.90 3.39
CA GLU A 90 19.06 3.62 4.65
C GLU A 90 19.56 2.18 4.73
N ASN A 91 18.71 1.21 4.38
CA ASN A 91 19.06 -0.21 4.34
C ASN A 91 20.21 -0.48 3.36
N LYS A 92 20.21 0.17 2.19
CA LYS A 92 21.28 0.01 1.20
C LYS A 92 22.62 0.56 1.70
N ILE A 93 22.60 1.73 2.36
CA ILE A 93 23.80 2.32 3.00
C ILE A 93 24.31 1.42 4.12
N ALA A 94 23.42 0.94 4.99
CA ALA A 94 23.77 0.07 6.10
C ALA A 94 24.37 -1.26 5.60
N SER A 95 23.82 -1.86 4.55
CA SER A 95 24.41 -3.03 3.92
C SER A 95 25.81 -2.75 3.39
N ALA A 96 26.03 -1.65 2.66
CA ALA A 96 27.36 -1.31 2.13
C ALA A 96 28.42 -1.14 3.24
N ARG A 97 28.06 -0.49 4.36
CA ARG A 97 28.95 -0.33 5.53
C ARG A 97 29.32 -1.65 6.21
N ARG A 98 28.51 -2.70 6.09
CA ARG A 98 28.82 -4.03 6.67
C ARG A 98 29.84 -4.81 5.85
N PHE A 99 30.05 -4.43 4.58
CA PHE A 99 30.98 -5.11 3.66
C PHE A 99 32.24 -4.28 3.38
N ALA A 100 32.40 -3.13 4.04
CA ALA A 100 33.61 -2.30 4.04
C ALA A 100 34.30 -2.43 5.41
#